data_AF-A0A699XU30-F1
#
_entry.id   AF-A0A699XU30-F1
#
_cell.length_a   1.000
_cell.length_b   1.000
_cell.length_c   1.000
_cell.angle_alpha   90.00
_cell.angle_beta   90.00
_cell.angle_gamma   90.00
#
_symmetry.space_group_name_H-M   'P 1'
#
loop_
_entity.id
_entity.type
_entity.pdbx_description
1 polymer ?
#
loop_
_entity_poly.entity_id
_entity_poly.type
_entity_poly.pdbx_seq_one_letter_code
_entity_poly.pdbx_strand_id
1 'polypeptide(L)' 'STAAMVHVNRVATDKEIESIKAQYANIDTIPITEEEEEDDFTATVYGSKYAGEDLPRHEMPEREMPAAVAHRMIKDDLTL' A
#
# COMPACT_ATOMS: atom_id res chain seq x y z
N SER A 1 -53.59 1.70 -1.10
CA SER A 1 -52.69 1.16 -2.12
C SER A 1 -51.30 1.71 -1.83
N THR A 2 -50.38 0.88 -1.33
CA THR A 2 -49.04 1.32 -0.89
C THR A 2 -48.06 1.08 -2.03
N ALA A 3 -47.50 2.13 -2.61
CA ALA A 3 -46.52 2.01 -3.67
C ALA A 3 -45.16 1.54 -3.08
N ALA A 4 -44.68 0.38 -3.52
CA ALA A 4 -43.32 -0.06 -3.24
C ALA A 4 -42.37 0.68 -4.20
N MET A 5 -41.56 1.60 -3.67
CA MET A 5 -40.54 2.30 -4.46
C MET A 5 -39.30 1.41 -4.53
N VAL A 6 -38.99 0.92 -5.74
CA VAL A 6 -37.80 0.08 -6.00
C VAL A 6 -36.66 0.99 -6.45
N HIS A 7 -35.54 0.98 -5.71
CA HIS A 7 -34.35 1.70 -6.11
C HIS A 7 -33.57 0.89 -7.15
N VAL A 8 -33.30 1.48 -8.30
CA VAL A 8 -32.53 0.85 -9.38
C VAL A 8 -31.14 1.46 -9.41
N ASN A 9 -30.11 0.62 -9.27
CA ASN A 9 -28.72 1.02 -9.42
C ASN A 9 -28.43 1.35 -10.90
N ARG A 10 -27.74 2.47 -11.14
CA ARG A 10 -27.31 2.87 -12.47
C ARG A 10 -26.11 2.02 -12.92
N VAL A 11 -26.14 1.61 -14.19
CA VAL A 11 -24.97 1.02 -14.88
C VAL A 11 -24.28 2.10 -15.71
N ALA A 12 -22.96 2.02 -15.81
CA ALA A 12 -22.17 2.93 -16.64
C ALA A 12 -22.58 2.83 -18.11
N THR A 13 -22.58 3.97 -18.79
CA THR A 13 -22.86 4.06 -20.23
C THR A 13 -21.62 3.69 -21.05
N ASP A 14 -21.83 3.29 -22.29
CA ASP A 14 -20.73 2.92 -23.20
C ASP A 14 -19.68 4.03 -23.33
N LYS A 15 -20.11 5.30 -23.35
CA LYS A 15 -19.22 6.47 -23.37
C LYS A 15 -18.34 6.58 -22.13
N GLU A 16 -18.89 6.25 -20.96
CA GLU A 16 -18.13 6.26 -19.70
C GLU A 16 -17.13 5.09 -19.67
N ILE A 17 -17.47 3.96 -20.27
CA ILE A 17 -16.55 2.82 -20.38
C ILE A 17 -15.41 3.14 -21.36
N GLU A 18 -15.70 3.78 -22.49
CA GLU A 18 -14.71 4.19 -23.49
C GLU A 18 -13.72 5.22 -22.92
N SER A 19 -14.21 6.20 -22.15
CA SER A 19 -13.35 7.21 -21.53
C SER A 19 -12.41 6.59 -20.48
N ILE A 20 -12.90 5.65 -19.68
CA ILE A 20 -12.09 4.90 -18.72
C ILE A 20 -11.03 4.08 -19.45
N LYS A 21 -11.39 3.33 -20.49
CA LYS A 21 -10.41 2.54 -21.27
C LYS A 21 -9.34 3.41 -21.92
N ALA A 22 -9.72 4.57 -22.44
CA ALA A 22 -8.77 5.51 -23.04
C ALA A 22 -7.76 6.05 -22.02
N GLN A 23 -8.16 6.24 -20.75
CA GLN A 23 -7.26 6.69 -19.69
C GLN A 23 -6.16 5.67 -19.36
N TYR A 24 -6.43 4.38 -19.51
CA TYR A 24 -5.49 3.29 -19.19
C TYR A 24 -4.90 2.61 -20.43
N ALA A 25 -5.09 3.18 -21.62
CA ALA A 25 -4.70 2.57 -22.89
C ALA A 25 -3.20 2.19 -22.98
N ASN A 26 -2.35 2.86 -22.20
CA ASN A 26 -0.89 2.66 -22.22
C ASN A 26 -0.37 1.91 -21.00
N ILE A 27 -1.24 1.39 -20.12
CA ILE A 27 -0.82 0.76 -18.86
C ILE A 27 0.10 -0.46 -19.10
N ASP A 28 -0.18 -1.22 -20.16
CA ASP A 28 0.60 -2.41 -20.55
C ASP A 28 1.99 -2.07 -21.13
N THR A 29 2.22 -0.80 -21.47
CA THR A 29 3.47 -0.32 -22.09
C THR A 29 4.38 0.40 -21.11
N ILE A 30 3.96 0.60 -19.85
CA ILE A 30 4.78 1.21 -18.82
C ILE A 30 5.89 0.20 -18.47
N PRO A 31 7.16 0.48 -18.84
CA PRO A 31 8.24 -0.43 -18.48
C PRO A 31 8.43 -0.33 -16.97
N ILE A 32 8.26 -1.47 -16.28
CA ILE A 32 8.66 -1.59 -14.88
C ILE A 32 10.19 -1.74 -14.91
N THR A 33 10.90 -0.62 -14.97
CA THR A 33 12.36 -0.59 -14.88
C THR A 33 12.75 -0.64 -13.42
N GLU A 34 13.50 -1.67 -13.03
CA GLU A 34 14.26 -1.74 -11.79
C GLU A 34 15.46 -0.78 -11.89
N GLU A 35 15.21 0.54 -11.96
CA GLU A 35 16.27 1.54 -11.85
C GLU A 35 16.24 2.15 -10.45
N GLU A 36 17.15 1.62 -9.64
CA GLU A 36 17.77 2.11 -8.42
C GLU A 36 17.43 3.55 -8.02
N GLU A 37 16.46 3.68 -7.10
CA GLU A 37 16.64 4.63 -6.01
C GLU A 37 17.01 3.80 -4.77
N GLU A 38 18.06 4.22 -4.06
CA GLU A 38 18.31 3.93 -2.63
C GLU A 38 17.19 4.50 -1.73
N ASP A 39 15.95 4.54 -2.24
CA ASP A 39 14.69 4.80 -1.55
C ASP A 39 13.75 3.58 -1.68
N ASP A 40 14.35 2.39 -1.87
CA ASP A 40 13.65 1.15 -2.12
C ASP A 40 12.93 0.69 -0.84
N PHE A 41 11.61 0.91 -0.87
CA PHE A 41 10.60 0.46 0.09
C PHE A 41 10.32 1.28 1.36
N THR A 42 10.24 2.61 1.26
CA THR A 42 9.63 3.43 2.33
C THR A 42 8.15 3.09 2.63
N ALA A 43 7.46 2.41 1.70
CA ALA A 43 6.08 1.93 1.89
C ALA A 43 5.95 0.64 2.73
N THR A 44 7.01 -0.15 2.99
CA THR A 44 6.87 -1.42 3.75
C THR A 44 7.33 -1.37 5.18
N VAL A 45 8.31 -0.53 5.55
CA VAL A 45 8.83 -0.52 6.93
C VAL A 45 7.76 0.01 7.89
N TYR A 46 7.24 1.21 7.65
CA TYR A 46 6.18 1.79 8.48
C TYR A 46 4.79 1.16 8.23
N GLY A 47 4.62 0.43 7.12
CA GLY A 47 3.45 -0.41 6.87
C GLY A 47 3.54 -1.80 7.53
N SER A 48 4.67 -2.15 8.12
CA SER A 48 4.85 -3.44 8.78
C SER A 48 4.19 -3.46 10.17
N LYS A 49 3.83 -4.66 10.64
CA LYS A 49 3.36 -4.86 12.03
C LYS A 49 4.33 -4.34 13.09
N TYR A 50 5.63 -4.28 12.76
CA TYR A 50 6.69 -3.89 13.70
C TYR A 50 6.71 -2.38 13.96
N ALA A 51 6.20 -1.55 13.05
CA ALA A 51 6.19 -0.09 13.22
C ALA A 51 5.18 0.40 14.27
N GLY A 52 4.22 -0.45 14.66
CA GLY A 52 3.27 -0.18 15.75
C GLY A 52 3.67 -0.81 17.08
N GLU A 53 4.82 -1.46 17.17
CA GLU A 53 5.33 -2.14 18.37
C GLU A 53 6.61 -1.44 18.86
N ASP A 54 6.81 -1.33 20.17
CA ASP A 54 8.05 -0.79 20.74
C ASP A 54 9.21 -1.79 20.54
N LEU A 55 10.43 -1.27 20.34
CA LEU A 55 11.63 -2.12 20.31
C LEU A 55 11.83 -2.85 21.65
N PRO A 56 12.17 -4.15 21.62
CA PRO A 56 12.37 -4.93 22.84
C PRO A 56 13.58 -4.41 23.63
N ARG A 57 13.37 -4.17 24.94
CA ARG A 57 14.40 -3.60 25.84
C ARG A 57 14.95 -4.55 26.89
N HIS A 58 14.18 -5.58 27.26
CA HIS A 58 14.47 -6.40 28.44
C HIS A 58 14.57 -7.89 28.12
N GLU A 59 13.96 -8.35 27.03
CA GLU A 59 13.93 -9.75 26.63
C GLU A 59 14.10 -9.88 25.12
N MET A 60 14.68 -10.99 24.68
CA MET A 60 14.83 -11.29 23.25
C MET A 60 13.48 -11.72 22.67
N PRO A 61 13.04 -11.15 21.54
CA PRO A 61 11.76 -11.52 20.94
C PRO A 61 11.80 -12.96 20.40
N GLU A 62 10.66 -13.66 20.47
CA GLU A 62 10.53 -15.03 19.96
C GLU A 62 10.60 -15.12 18.42
N ARG A 63 10.34 -14.01 17.74
CA ARG A 63 10.25 -13.93 16.28
C ARG A 63 11.27 -12.95 15.75
N GLU A 64 11.92 -13.34 14.66
CA GLU A 64 12.86 -12.48 13.96
C GLU A 64 12.16 -11.29 13.31
N MET A 65 12.91 -10.19 13.18
CA MET A 65 12.52 -9.00 12.44
C MET A 65 13.35 -8.93 11.15
N PRO A 66 12.75 -8.61 9.99
CA PRO A 66 13.49 -8.44 8.75
C PRO A 66 14.62 -7.41 8.91
N ALA A 67 15.79 -7.68 8.33
CA ALA A 67 16.99 -6.87 8.54
C ALA A 67 16.78 -5.37 8.23
N ALA A 68 16.11 -5.04 7.13
CA ALA A 68 15.83 -3.66 6.75
C ALA A 68 14.89 -2.94 7.74
N VAL A 69 13.88 -3.66 8.27
CA VAL A 69 12.95 -3.13 9.28
C VAL A 69 13.70 -2.90 10.60
N ALA A 70 14.47 -3.88 11.07
CA ALA A 70 15.24 -3.79 12.30
C ALA A 70 16.22 -2.61 12.27
N HIS A 71 16.98 -2.48 11.18
CA HIS A 71 17.92 -1.38 11.00
C HIS A 71 17.23 -0.01 11.09
N ARG A 72 16.08 0.16 10.43
CA ARG A 72 15.33 1.41 10.45
C ARG A 72 14.74 1.71 11.83
N MET A 73 14.11 0.75 12.47
CA MET A 73 13.52 0.94 13.81
C MET A 73 14.59 1.30 14.84
N ILE A 74 15.75 0.63 14.83
CA ILE A 74 16.88 0.94 15.73
C ILE A 74 17.42 2.34 15.45
N LYS A 75 17.60 2.71 14.18
CA LYS A 75 18.09 4.03 13.80
C LYS A 75 17.14 5.13 14.28
N ASP A 76 15.83 4.93 14.13
CA ASP A 76 14.83 5.91 14.55
C ASP A 76 14.82 6.08 16.08
N ASP A 77 14.84 5.00 16.85
CA ASP A 77 14.87 5.04 18.34
C ASP A 77 16.13 5.76 18.88
N LEU A 78 17.27 5.64 18.18
CA LEU A 78 18.53 6.30 18.57
C LEU A 78 18.63 7.78 18.16
N THR A 79 17.77 8.26 17.27
CA THR A 79 17.89 9.62 16.68
C THR A 79 16.82 10.60 17.18
N LEU A 80 15.98 10.17 18.13
CA LEU A 80 14.93 10.95 18.79
C LEU A 80 15.43 11.77 19.98
#